data_AF-R0MDJ4-F1
#
_entry.id   AF-R0MDJ4-F1
#
_cell.length_a   1.000
_cell.length_b   1.000
_cell.length_c   1.000
_cell.angle_alpha   90.00
_cell.angle_beta   90.00
_cell.angle_gamma   90.00
#
_symmetry.space_group_name_H-M   'P 1'
#
loop_
_entity.id
_entity.type
_entity.pdbx_description
1 polymer ?
#
loop_
_entity_poly.entity_id
_entity_poly.type
_entity_poly.pdbx_seq_one_letter_code
_entity_poly.pdbx_strand_id
1 'polypeptide(L)'
;MLNLLFVSFLFAQVIKVRQGMNEELNLTVIKTDKGLKVRLIPKEGMIQGFYINSFEITGKRTRLNTKYGFVCGNFLNDKITLCKHQAWKTKFTIESDSAGSIWFKTDKGKCLTKGESDERYGGFKLRLKTCDGAKEQMFSLNVDDMKPCDHLEILNLAENSN
;
A
#
# COMPACT_ATOMS: atom_id res chain seq x y z
N MET A 1 -42.86 -11.73 -10.46
CA MET A 1 -41.80 -10.72 -10.30
C MET A 1 -40.79 -11.24 -9.29
N LEU A 2 -39.62 -11.67 -9.77
CA LEU A 2 -38.54 -12.19 -8.92
C LEU A 2 -37.62 -11.01 -8.56
N ASN A 3 -37.68 -10.55 -7.31
CA ASN A 3 -36.76 -9.53 -6.81
C ASN A 3 -35.37 -10.16 -6.67
N LEU A 4 -34.44 -9.83 -7.57
CA LEU A 4 -33.03 -10.10 -7.38
C LEU A 4 -32.51 -9.17 -6.26
N LEU A 5 -32.31 -9.73 -5.07
CA LEU A 5 -31.49 -9.13 -4.02
C LEU A 5 -30.03 -9.14 -4.47
N PHE A 6 -29.57 -8.04 -5.07
CA PHE A 6 -28.14 -7.78 -5.23
C PHE A 6 -27.54 -7.48 -3.84
N VAL A 7 -27.08 -8.52 -3.15
CA VAL A 7 -26.22 -8.35 -1.98
C VAL A 7 -24.83 -8.01 -2.51
N SER A 8 -24.54 -6.73 -2.70
CA SER A 8 -23.20 -6.25 -3.03
C SER A 8 -22.29 -6.43 -1.82
N PHE A 9 -21.66 -7.59 -1.71
CA PHE A 9 -20.53 -7.79 -0.81
C PHE A 9 -19.34 -7.02 -1.38
N LEU A 10 -19.04 -5.85 -0.81
CA LEU A 10 -17.79 -5.14 -1.04
C LEU A 10 -16.66 -5.95 -0.38
N PHE A 11 -16.13 -6.94 -1.10
CA PHE A 11 -14.98 -7.70 -0.62
C PHE A 11 -13.73 -6.86 -0.76
N ALA A 12 -13.08 -6.65 0.36
CA ALA A 12 -11.88 -5.86 0.42
C ALA A 12 -10.70 -6.72 -0.02
N GLN A 13 -10.05 -6.34 -1.13
CA GLN A 13 -9.05 -7.20 -1.78
C GLN A 13 -7.70 -7.09 -1.07
N VAL A 14 -7.13 -8.25 -0.75
CA VAL A 14 -5.81 -8.35 -0.12
C VAL A 14 -4.74 -8.36 -1.22
N ILE A 15 -3.89 -7.34 -1.23
CA ILE A 15 -2.89 -7.08 -2.27
C ILE A 15 -1.50 -6.89 -1.68
N LYS A 16 -0.47 -7.18 -2.46
CA LYS A 16 0.91 -6.78 -2.13
C LYS A 16 1.26 -5.49 -2.86
N VAL A 17 1.77 -4.52 -2.13
CA VAL A 17 2.25 -3.25 -2.70
C VAL A 17 3.76 -3.34 -2.87
N ARG A 18 4.25 -3.22 -4.11
CA ARG A 18 5.67 -3.28 -4.46
C ARG A 18 6.16 -1.93 -4.96
N GLN A 19 7.44 -1.62 -4.79
CA GLN A 19 8.03 -0.36 -5.25
C GLN A 19 8.98 -0.60 -6.43
N GLY A 20 8.72 0.04 -7.57
CA GLY A 20 9.46 -0.18 -8.82
C GLY A 20 9.14 -1.49 -9.54
N MET A 21 9.58 -1.61 -10.79
CA MET A 21 9.39 -2.80 -11.64
C MET A 21 10.53 -3.83 -11.53
N ASN A 22 11.73 -3.41 -11.10
CA ASN A 22 12.96 -4.22 -11.18
C ASN A 22 13.55 -4.60 -9.82
N GLU A 23 13.26 -3.84 -8.75
CA GLU A 23 13.62 -4.19 -7.37
C GLU A 23 12.33 -4.64 -6.67
N GLU A 24 12.19 -5.92 -6.29
CA GLU A 24 10.97 -6.41 -5.60
C GLU A 24 10.95 -5.97 -4.11
N LEU A 25 10.87 -4.66 -3.89
CA LEU A 25 10.69 -4.08 -2.56
C LEU A 25 9.22 -4.09 -2.19
N ASN A 26 8.87 -4.81 -1.13
CA ASN A 26 7.49 -4.91 -0.67
C ASN A 26 7.23 -3.94 0.48
N LEU A 27 6.13 -3.20 0.40
CA LEU A 27 5.59 -2.48 1.54
C LEU A 27 5.30 -3.50 2.65
N THR A 28 5.82 -3.24 3.84
CA THR A 28 5.84 -4.23 4.91
C THR A 28 5.65 -3.57 6.26
N VAL A 29 4.79 -4.16 7.10
CA VAL A 29 4.73 -3.87 8.53
C VAL A 29 5.58 -4.90 9.28
N ILE A 30 6.59 -4.42 9.99
CA ILE A 30 7.53 -5.21 10.79
C ILE A 30 7.14 -5.08 12.26
N LYS A 31 7.03 -6.22 12.96
CA LYS A 31 6.93 -6.25 14.41
C LYS A 31 8.32 -6.27 15.04
N THR A 32 8.61 -5.27 15.86
CA THR A 32 9.88 -5.13 16.59
C THR A 32 9.64 -5.04 18.10
N ASP A 33 10.69 -5.20 18.89
CA ASP A 33 10.73 -4.92 20.33
C ASP A 33 10.25 -3.49 20.67
N LYS A 34 10.53 -2.53 19.78
CA LYS A 34 10.15 -1.12 19.91
C LYS A 34 8.82 -0.77 19.22
N GLY A 35 8.01 -1.79 18.94
CA GLY A 35 6.69 -1.67 18.31
C GLY A 35 6.69 -1.92 16.80
N LEU A 36 5.69 -1.41 16.11
CA LEU A 36 5.44 -1.67 14.70
C LEU A 36 6.10 -0.61 13.81
N LYS A 37 6.72 -1.04 12.71
CA LYS A 37 7.39 -0.16 11.73
C LYS A 37 6.91 -0.48 10.31
N VAL A 38 6.65 0.55 9.51
CA VAL A 38 6.31 0.40 8.09
C VAL A 38 7.56 0.65 7.25
N ARG A 39 7.92 -0.28 6.36
CA ARG A 39 9.16 -0.28 5.58
C ARG A 39 8.95 -0.84 4.18
N LEU A 40 9.90 -0.58 3.29
CA LEU A 40 10.07 -1.33 2.05
C LEU A 40 11.16 -2.36 2.25
N ILE A 41 10.83 -3.63 2.15
CA ILE A 41 11.74 -4.75 2.42
C ILE A 41 11.91 -5.60 1.15
N PRO A 42 13.14 -5.93 0.74
CA PRO A 42 13.39 -6.89 -0.34
C PRO A 42 12.75 -8.23 -0.01
N LYS A 43 12.20 -8.90 -1.02
CA LYS A 43 11.52 -10.20 -0.86
C LYS A 43 12.41 -11.24 -0.16
N GLU A 44 13.71 -11.24 -0.48
CA GLU A 44 14.71 -12.16 0.06
C GLU A 44 14.98 -11.91 1.55
N GLY A 45 14.73 -10.70 2.04
CA GLY A 45 14.87 -10.33 3.45
C GLY A 45 13.68 -10.72 4.33
N MET A 46 12.62 -11.31 3.75
CA MET A 46 11.40 -11.65 4.48
C MET A 46 11.47 -13.02 5.14
N ILE A 47 11.78 -13.05 6.44
CA ILE A 47 11.67 -14.26 7.27
C ILE A 47 10.24 -14.39 7.82
N GLN A 48 9.54 -15.48 7.48
CA GLN A 48 8.13 -15.68 7.85
C GLN A 48 7.89 -15.54 9.37
N GLY A 49 6.85 -14.78 9.75
CA GLY A 49 6.37 -14.64 11.14
C GLY A 49 6.32 -13.21 11.70
N PHE A 50 7.25 -12.33 11.29
CA PHE A 50 7.35 -10.96 11.82
C PHE A 50 6.92 -9.86 10.85
N TYR A 51 6.70 -10.22 9.58
CA TYR A 51 6.39 -9.31 8.48
C TYR A 51 4.96 -9.49 8.00
N ILE A 52 4.29 -8.37 7.69
CA ILE A 52 3.04 -8.35 6.92
C ILE A 52 3.28 -7.50 5.68
N ASN A 53 3.12 -8.08 4.52
CA ASN A 53 3.24 -7.42 3.22
C ASN A 53 1.93 -7.43 2.41
N SER A 54 0.84 -7.86 3.05
CA SER A 54 -0.50 -7.92 2.48
C SER A 54 -1.35 -6.79 3.05
N PHE A 55 -1.97 -6.03 2.15
CA PHE A 55 -2.78 -4.87 2.45
C PHE A 55 -4.16 -5.01 1.87
N GLU A 56 -5.15 -4.46 2.54
CA GLU A 56 -6.49 -4.38 1.99
C GLU A 56 -6.75 -2.98 1.42
N ILE A 57 -7.21 -2.92 0.16
CA ILE A 57 -7.55 -1.69 -0.56
C ILE A 57 -9.00 -1.76 -1.07
N THR A 58 -9.78 -0.71 -0.79
CA THR A 58 -11.20 -0.60 -1.18
C THR A 58 -11.42 0.63 -2.06
N GLY A 59 -11.16 0.46 -3.37
CA GLY A 59 -11.39 1.47 -4.39
C GLY A 59 -10.32 2.57 -4.49
N LYS A 60 -10.62 3.60 -5.30
CA LYS A 60 -9.67 4.65 -5.68
C LYS A 60 -9.18 5.50 -4.50
N ARG A 61 -10.02 5.75 -3.50
CA ARG A 61 -9.65 6.48 -2.27
C ARG A 61 -9.72 5.55 -1.08
N THR A 62 -8.58 4.99 -0.69
CA THR A 62 -8.48 3.90 0.27
C THR A 62 -7.65 4.25 1.50
N ARG A 63 -7.65 3.33 2.47
CA ARG A 63 -6.59 3.16 3.45
C ARG A 63 -5.76 1.94 3.05
N LEU A 64 -4.48 1.92 3.41
CA LEU A 64 -3.66 0.71 3.29
C LEU A 64 -3.81 -0.07 4.60
N ASN A 65 -4.83 -0.94 4.63
CA ASN A 65 -5.21 -1.67 5.83
C ASN A 65 -4.35 -2.92 6.02
N THR A 66 -3.96 -3.24 7.26
CA THR A 66 -3.28 -4.49 7.64
C THR A 66 -3.91 -5.05 8.90
N LYS A 67 -3.57 -6.29 9.29
CA LYS A 67 -4.04 -6.86 10.58
C LYS A 67 -3.61 -6.08 11.83
N TYR A 68 -2.62 -5.17 11.73
CA TYR A 68 -2.20 -4.32 12.85
C TYR A 68 -2.77 -2.90 12.79
N GLY A 69 -3.71 -2.64 11.88
CA GLY A 69 -4.25 -1.32 11.56
C GLY A 69 -3.76 -0.82 10.21
N PHE A 70 -4.05 0.45 9.90
CA PHE A 70 -3.76 1.01 8.59
C PHE A 70 -2.58 1.99 8.62
N VAL A 71 -1.93 2.13 7.48
CA VAL A 71 -0.77 3.00 7.28
C VAL A 71 -1.21 4.46 7.19
N CYS A 72 -0.50 5.34 7.90
CA CYS A 72 -0.67 6.79 7.92
C CYS A 72 0.62 7.52 7.60
N GLY A 73 0.49 8.69 7.00
CA GLY A 73 1.53 9.70 6.98
C GLY A 73 1.39 10.67 8.14
N ASN A 74 2.51 10.92 8.82
CA ASN A 74 2.66 11.96 9.82
C ASN A 74 3.12 13.24 9.12
N PHE A 75 2.21 14.21 8.97
CA PHE A 75 2.49 15.47 8.26
C PHE A 75 3.38 16.46 9.04
N LEU A 76 3.71 16.19 10.31
CA LEU A 76 4.64 17.04 11.07
C LEU A 76 6.10 16.74 10.78
N ASN A 77 6.41 15.51 10.35
CA ASN A 77 7.79 15.06 10.11
C ASN A 77 7.93 14.17 8.87
N ASP A 78 6.90 14.16 8.02
CA ASP A 78 6.82 13.41 6.77
C ASP A 78 7.10 11.90 6.90
N LYS A 79 6.93 11.31 8.09
CA LYS A 79 7.16 9.88 8.31
C LYS A 79 5.91 9.06 8.03
N ILE A 80 6.11 7.83 7.55
CA ILE A 80 5.05 6.83 7.47
C ILE A 80 5.05 5.94 8.72
N THR A 81 3.86 5.71 9.28
CA THR A 81 3.64 4.92 10.49
C THR A 81 2.28 4.23 10.45
N LEU A 82 1.90 3.50 11.50
CA LEU A 82 0.52 3.04 11.68
C LEU A 82 -0.33 4.11 12.40
N CYS A 83 -1.57 4.28 11.95
CA CYS A 83 -2.46 5.33 12.42
C CYS A 83 -2.86 5.22 13.89
N LYS A 84 -2.70 4.06 14.54
CA LYS A 84 -2.93 3.89 15.99
C LYS A 84 -2.12 4.91 16.81
N HIS A 85 -1.01 5.39 16.26
CA HIS A 85 -0.12 6.35 16.91
C HIS A 85 -0.26 7.78 16.35
N GLN A 86 -1.37 8.10 15.69
CA GLN A 86 -1.59 9.40 15.05
C GLN A 86 -2.98 9.96 15.39
N ALA A 87 -3.08 11.26 15.64
CA ALA A 87 -4.36 11.96 15.80
C ALA A 87 -5.16 12.02 14.49
N TRP A 88 -4.46 11.97 13.35
CA TRP A 88 -5.04 12.15 12.02
C TRP A 88 -4.93 10.85 11.22
N LYS A 89 -6.02 10.49 10.52
CA LYS A 89 -6.10 9.27 9.72
C LYS A 89 -5.90 9.60 8.24
N THR A 90 -4.73 9.31 7.69
CA THR A 90 -4.44 9.50 6.27
C THR A 90 -5.26 8.54 5.41
N LYS A 91 -5.85 9.06 4.33
CA LYS A 91 -6.36 8.27 3.20
C LYS A 91 -5.48 8.55 1.99
N PHE A 92 -5.32 7.55 1.13
CA PHE A 92 -4.59 7.67 -0.12
C PHE A 92 -5.56 7.57 -1.29
N THR A 93 -5.49 8.52 -2.20
CA THR A 93 -5.99 8.39 -3.55
C THR A 93 -4.94 7.63 -4.36
N ILE A 94 -5.37 6.57 -5.03
CA ILE A 94 -4.58 5.77 -5.95
C ILE A 94 -4.74 6.40 -7.33
N GLU A 95 -3.62 6.80 -7.92
CA GLU A 95 -3.52 7.22 -9.32
C GLU A 95 -2.67 6.18 -10.05
N SER A 96 -3.02 5.83 -11.30
CA SER A 96 -2.30 4.86 -12.12
C SER A 96 -1.99 5.41 -13.51
N ASP A 97 -0.92 4.91 -14.12
CA ASP A 97 -0.62 5.13 -15.54
C ASP A 97 -0.97 3.88 -16.38
N SER A 98 -0.86 4.01 -17.70
CA SER A 98 -1.11 2.92 -18.66
C SER A 98 -0.07 1.79 -18.58
N ALA A 99 1.05 2.00 -17.87
CA ALA A 99 2.07 0.98 -17.65
C ALA A 99 1.86 0.18 -16.35
N GLY A 100 0.80 0.49 -15.59
CA GLY A 100 0.49 -0.16 -14.32
C GLY A 100 1.28 0.39 -13.12
N SER A 101 1.99 1.51 -13.29
CA SER A 101 2.61 2.24 -12.19
C SER A 101 1.55 2.96 -11.38
N ILE A 102 1.71 2.96 -10.07
CA ILE A 102 0.73 3.46 -9.12
C ILE A 102 1.36 4.45 -8.16
N TRP A 103 0.64 5.53 -7.87
CA TRP A 103 1.00 6.54 -6.88
C TRP A 103 -0.04 6.58 -5.76
N PHE A 104 0.43 6.60 -4.51
CA PHE A 104 -0.41 6.78 -3.34
C PHE A 104 -0.35 8.23 -2.86
N LYS A 105 -1.37 9.01 -3.22
CA LYS A 105 -1.43 10.45 -2.97
C LYS A 105 -2.35 10.78 -1.80
N THR A 106 -1.87 11.60 -0.88
CA THR A 106 -2.67 12.12 0.23
C THR A 106 -3.54 13.30 -0.24
N ASP A 107 -4.55 13.64 0.56
CA ASP A 107 -5.39 14.82 0.36
C ASP A 107 -4.62 16.16 0.45
N LYS A 108 -3.41 16.15 1.03
CA LYS A 108 -2.51 17.29 1.09
C LYS A 108 -1.51 17.35 -0.09
N GLY A 109 -1.73 16.59 -1.16
CA GLY A 109 -0.85 16.59 -2.34
C GLY A 109 0.54 15.99 -2.10
N LYS A 110 0.72 15.24 -1.02
CA LYS A 110 1.95 14.48 -0.75
C LYS A 110 1.79 13.03 -1.19
N CYS A 111 2.83 12.45 -1.75
CA CYS A 111 2.87 11.07 -2.21
C CYS A 111 3.68 10.19 -1.25
N LEU A 112 3.29 8.92 -1.15
CA LEU A 112 4.11 7.88 -0.53
C LEU A 112 5.42 7.74 -1.33
N THR A 113 6.56 7.69 -0.65
CA THR A 113 7.86 7.69 -1.32
C THR A 113 8.86 6.79 -0.60
N LYS A 114 9.65 6.01 -1.35
CA LYS A 114 10.86 5.35 -0.84
C LYS A 114 11.81 6.41 -0.28
N GLY A 115 12.22 6.23 0.97
CA GLY A 115 13.17 7.08 1.67
C GLY A 115 14.57 6.47 1.74
N GLU A 116 15.34 6.93 2.72
CA GLU A 116 16.70 6.43 2.96
C GLU A 116 16.72 4.92 3.35
N SER A 117 17.88 4.30 3.14
CA SER A 117 18.16 2.96 3.64
C SER A 117 17.93 2.87 5.16
N ASP A 118 17.42 1.72 5.61
CA ASP A 118 17.26 1.33 7.00
C ASP A 118 18.02 0.03 7.23
N GLU A 119 19.34 0.16 7.37
CA GLU A 119 20.29 -0.96 7.54
C GLU A 119 19.89 -1.89 8.69
N ARG A 120 19.29 -1.32 9.74
CA ARG A 120 18.82 -2.08 10.92
C ARG A 120 17.80 -3.16 10.55
N TYR A 121 17.00 -2.93 9.53
CA TYR A 121 15.91 -3.82 9.13
C TYR A 121 16.05 -4.35 7.70
N GLY A 122 17.20 -4.12 7.05
CA GLY A 122 17.48 -4.63 5.72
C GLY A 122 16.51 -4.13 4.66
N GLY A 123 16.27 -2.82 4.57
CA GLY A 123 15.40 -2.25 3.55
C GLY A 123 15.39 -0.73 3.58
N PHE A 124 14.25 -0.09 3.30
CA PHE A 124 14.15 1.35 3.20
C PHE A 124 13.02 1.92 4.06
N LYS A 125 13.24 3.12 4.58
CA LYS A 125 12.19 3.91 5.24
C LYS A 125 11.20 4.40 4.18
N LEU A 126 10.00 4.76 4.64
CA LEU A 126 9.01 5.43 3.82
C LEU A 126 8.79 6.86 4.33
N ARG A 127 8.51 7.76 3.39
CA ARG A 127 8.26 9.18 3.64
C ARG A 127 7.04 9.66 2.85
N LEU A 128 6.53 10.82 3.27
CA LEU A 128 5.70 11.66 2.43
C LEU A 128 6.59 12.70 1.74
N LYS A 129 6.49 12.84 0.42
CA LYS A 129 7.11 13.94 -0.32
C LYS A 129 6.09 14.62 -1.22
N THR A 130 6.41 15.80 -1.73
CA THR A 130 5.58 16.42 -2.77
C THR A 130 5.50 15.48 -3.97
N CYS A 131 4.30 15.27 -4.51
CA CYS A 131 4.12 14.43 -5.68
C CYS A 131 4.81 15.05 -6.89
N ASP A 132 5.78 14.35 -7.46
CA ASP A 132 6.59 14.82 -8.61
C ASP A 132 6.78 13.75 -9.69
N GLY A 133 6.20 12.56 -9.50
CA GLY A 133 6.32 11.46 -10.45
C GLY A 133 7.66 10.73 -10.39
N ALA A 134 8.51 11.00 -9.39
CA ALA A 134 9.79 10.32 -9.25
C ALA A 134 9.62 8.80 -9.08
N LYS A 135 10.63 8.02 -9.50
CA LYS A 135 10.62 6.54 -9.45
C LYS A 135 10.45 6.00 -8.03
N GLU A 136 10.90 6.75 -7.03
CA GLU A 136 10.72 6.45 -5.61
C GLU A 136 9.25 6.53 -5.15
N GLN A 137 8.39 7.19 -5.94
CA GLN A 137 6.95 7.33 -5.69
C GLN A 137 6.12 6.32 -6.49
N MET A 138 6.75 5.52 -7.35
CA MET A 138 6.08 4.57 -8.23
C MET A 138 6.01 3.19 -7.59
N PHE A 139 4.79 2.68 -7.47
CA PHE A 139 4.49 1.38 -6.91
C PHE A 139 3.76 0.52 -7.94
N SER A 140 3.63 -0.77 -7.64
CA SER A 140 2.77 -1.69 -8.36
C SER A 140 1.95 -2.50 -7.35
N LEU A 141 0.79 -2.96 -7.79
CA LEU A 141 -0.05 -3.86 -7.02
C LEU A 141 0.07 -5.25 -7.61
N ASN A 142 0.51 -6.22 -6.80
CA ASN A 142 0.46 -7.62 -7.18
C ASN A 142 -0.75 -8.29 -6.51
N VAL A 143 -1.64 -8.81 -7.37
CA VAL A 143 -2.90 -9.46 -7.01
C VAL A 143 -2.76 -11.00 -7.04
N ASP A 144 -1.68 -11.53 -7.62
CA ASP A 144 -1.50 -12.95 -7.95
C ASP A 144 -1.23 -13.85 -6.72
N ASP A 145 -0.92 -13.27 -5.57
CA ASP A 145 -0.71 -14.02 -4.31
C ASP A 145 -2.05 -14.30 -3.55
N MET A 146 -3.18 -14.22 -4.25
CA MET A 146 -4.52 -14.52 -3.77
C MET A 146 -4.71 -16.02 -3.45
N LYS A 147 -5.30 -16.32 -2.28
CA LYS A 147 -6.13 -17.54 -2.20
C LYS A 147 -7.40 -17.28 -3.03
N PRO A 148 -7.84 -18.25 -3.85
CA PRO A 148 -8.96 -18.06 -4.75
C PRO A 148 -10.26 -17.94 -3.96
N CYS A 149 -10.72 -16.72 -3.77
CA CYS A 149 -12.12 -16.42 -3.53
C CYS A 149 -12.43 -15.14 -4.32
N ASP A 150 -13.04 -15.37 -5.48
CA ASP A 150 -13.83 -14.46 -6.30
C ASP A 150 -13.11 -13.27 -6.97
N HIS A 151 -12.76 -13.55 -8.23
CA HIS A 151 -12.42 -12.61 -9.28
C HIS A 151 -13.56 -11.61 -9.56
N LEU A 152 -13.15 -10.48 -10.15
CA LEU A 152 -13.91 -9.35 -10.69
C LEU A 152 -13.93 -8.12 -9.76
N GLU A 153 -12.93 -7.24 -9.90
CA GLU A 153 -13.12 -5.77 -9.98
C GLU A 153 -11.80 -4.97 -10.07
N ILE A 154 -10.63 -5.54 -9.78
CA ILE A 154 -9.36 -4.77 -9.88
C ILE A 154 -8.83 -4.60 -11.30
N LEU A 155 -9.16 -5.49 -12.25
CA LEU A 155 -8.75 -5.32 -13.66
C LEU A 155 -9.32 -4.04 -14.30
N ASN A 156 -10.46 -3.55 -13.83
CA ASN A 156 -11.10 -2.34 -14.35
C ASN A 156 -10.42 -1.01 -13.97
N LEU A 157 -9.45 -1.01 -13.03
CA LEU A 157 -8.67 0.19 -12.72
C LEU A 157 -7.38 0.30 -13.56
N ALA A 158 -6.94 -0.80 -14.17
CA ALA A 158 -5.82 -0.82 -15.11
C ALA A 158 -6.28 -0.67 -16.57
N GLU A 159 -7.52 -1.06 -16.90
CA GLU A 159 -8.01 -1.11 -18.29
C GLU A 159 -8.89 0.08 -18.74
N ASN A 160 -9.39 0.93 -17.82
CA ASN A 160 -10.31 2.03 -18.16
C ASN A 160 -9.63 3.40 -18.40
N SER A 161 -8.41 3.42 -18.96
CA SER A 161 -7.78 4.64 -19.46
C SER A 161 -7.69 4.66 -20.99
N ASN A 162 -8.81 4.34 -21.66
CA ASN A 162 -9.05 4.65 -23.07
C ASN A 162 -9.94 5.88 -23.21
#